data_AF-A0A2E7EFQ2-F1
#
_entry.id   AF-A0A2E7EFQ2-F1
#
_cell.length_a   1.000
_cell.length_b   1.000
_cell.length_c   1.000
_cell.angle_alpha   90.00
_cell.angle_beta   90.00
_cell.angle_gamma   90.00
#
_symmetry.space_group_name_H-M   'P 1'
#
loop_
_entity.id
_entity.type
_entity.pdbx_description
1 polymer ?
#
loop_
_entity_poly.entity_id
_entity_poly.type
_entity_poly.pdbx_seq_one_letter_code
_entity_poly.pdbx_strand_id
1 'polypeptide(L)'
;IVGDLLYVADTENHLIRKIDLQKQQVKTIAGTGVQGRNAWPGWNGDPNERPVNGRWEGVARTTPLNSPWALWPNGEHLYIAMAGPHQIWRMNLKTSLIGPYAGNGREDIVDGARLPATPYGLNSASFAQPSGLSSDGKYLFVADCEGSSIRRVPMNPTDRVTTIVGTAELPANRLFEFGDEDGSFEQAKLQHALGVTYHESKLYIADTYNDKIKTIDLENQSVTTIAGGQGAFNEPAGLSYAAGKLYVADTNNHQIRWIDLNNNNAVTDLSIEVEPPAQMVAPAIPFNGPRFAFGERDIRAGKVMLRLDLPLAENERLHHQLTPQITITPRPGTIQLEPAGPVVVRGNSLELPLTVTGPNSSPIVVKAIYFYCRHANGKNGGLCKIGQVIWEGKLNSTASGASETLEFEATAPAAGNP
;
A
#
# COMPACT_ATOMS: atom_id res chain seq x y z
N ILE A 1 6.99 4.79 -17.93
CA ILE A 1 6.06 4.91 -19.09
C ILE A 1 6.78 4.43 -20.35
N VAL A 2 6.09 3.78 -21.29
CA VAL A 2 6.64 3.38 -22.61
C VAL A 2 5.59 3.69 -23.67
N GLY A 3 5.81 4.73 -24.48
CA GLY A 3 4.75 5.28 -25.34
C GLY A 3 3.52 5.64 -24.48
N ASP A 4 2.34 5.19 -24.88
CA ASP A 4 1.08 5.42 -24.15
C ASP A 4 0.80 4.41 -23.03
N LEU A 5 1.78 3.57 -22.69
CA LEU A 5 1.62 2.53 -21.67
C LEU A 5 2.31 2.94 -20.37
N LEU A 6 1.51 3.05 -19.31
CA LEU A 6 1.98 3.23 -17.95
C LEU A 6 1.91 1.90 -17.20
N TYR A 7 3.01 1.52 -16.57
CA TYR A 7 3.09 0.35 -15.70
C TYR A 7 3.12 0.84 -14.25
N VAL A 8 2.34 0.21 -13.39
CA VAL A 8 2.18 0.62 -11.99
C VAL A 8 2.47 -0.57 -11.08
N ALA A 9 3.38 -0.39 -10.14
CA ALA A 9 3.55 -1.25 -8.99
C ALA A 9 2.46 -0.85 -7.98
N ASP A 10 1.51 -1.76 -7.78
CA ASP A 10 0.37 -1.54 -6.90
C ASP A 10 0.64 -2.31 -5.60
N THR A 11 1.48 -1.68 -4.77
CA THR A 11 2.31 -2.32 -3.74
C THR A 11 1.49 -3.15 -2.75
N GLU A 12 0.47 -2.55 -2.13
CA GLU A 12 -0.35 -3.21 -1.11
C GLU A 12 -1.34 -4.22 -1.70
N ASN A 13 -1.75 -4.05 -2.96
CA ASN A 13 -2.51 -5.09 -3.66
C ASN A 13 -1.61 -6.26 -4.10
N HIS A 14 -0.29 -6.09 -4.05
CA HIS A 14 0.69 -7.06 -4.56
C HIS A 14 0.44 -7.39 -6.04
N LEU A 15 0.14 -6.36 -6.83
CA LEU A 15 -0.18 -6.45 -8.25
C LEU A 15 0.75 -5.57 -9.09
N ILE A 16 0.88 -5.94 -10.36
CA ILE A 16 1.38 -5.02 -11.39
C ILE A 16 0.22 -4.69 -12.32
N ARG A 17 -0.03 -3.40 -12.49
CA ARG A 17 -1.05 -2.86 -13.38
C ARG A 17 -0.41 -2.32 -14.64
N LYS A 18 -1.16 -2.39 -15.73
CA LYS A 18 -0.86 -1.73 -17.00
C LYS A 18 -2.03 -0.83 -17.35
N ILE A 19 -1.73 0.44 -17.58
CA ILE A 19 -2.68 1.47 -17.97
C ILE A 19 -2.37 1.85 -19.42
N ASP A 20 -3.36 1.70 -20.29
CA ASP A 20 -3.32 2.18 -21.67
C ASP A 20 -3.97 3.57 -21.68
N LEU A 21 -3.15 4.61 -21.85
CA LEU A 21 -3.58 6.01 -21.73
C LEU A 21 -4.47 6.45 -22.89
N GLN A 22 -4.25 5.89 -24.10
CA GLN A 22 -5.10 6.15 -25.26
C GLN A 22 -6.48 5.51 -25.11
N LYS A 23 -6.52 4.25 -24.65
CA LYS A 23 -7.78 3.52 -24.47
C LYS A 23 -8.47 3.80 -23.14
N GLN A 24 -7.81 4.51 -22.24
CA GLN A 24 -8.28 4.78 -20.88
C GLN A 24 -8.65 3.49 -20.13
N GLN A 25 -7.81 2.46 -20.27
CA GLN A 25 -8.06 1.13 -19.69
C GLN A 25 -6.96 0.72 -18.73
N VAL A 26 -7.37 0.12 -17.60
CA VAL A 26 -6.46 -0.50 -16.62
C VAL A 26 -6.61 -2.01 -16.69
N LYS A 27 -5.49 -2.73 -16.67
CA LYS A 27 -5.44 -4.19 -16.62
C LYS A 27 -4.42 -4.67 -15.60
N THR A 28 -4.75 -5.71 -14.85
CA THR A 28 -3.77 -6.45 -14.04
C THR A 28 -2.96 -7.37 -14.94
N ILE A 29 -1.63 -7.24 -14.92
CA ILE A 29 -0.72 -8.02 -15.74
C ILE A 29 0.13 -9.01 -14.94
N ALA A 30 0.29 -8.80 -13.63
CA ALA A 30 0.97 -9.73 -12.74
C ALA A 30 0.41 -9.64 -11.31
N GLY A 31 0.62 -10.70 -10.54
CA GLY A 31 0.16 -10.86 -9.17
C GLY A 31 -1.23 -11.46 -9.04
N THR A 32 -1.51 -11.96 -7.84
CA THR A 32 -2.75 -12.67 -7.48
C THR A 32 -3.67 -11.85 -6.57
N GLY A 33 -3.24 -10.68 -6.12
CA GLY A 33 -3.99 -9.86 -5.15
C GLY A 33 -3.73 -10.23 -3.69
N VAL A 34 -2.81 -11.17 -3.42
CA VAL A 34 -2.43 -11.59 -2.07
C VAL A 34 -0.92 -11.59 -1.92
N GLN A 35 -0.45 -11.30 -0.70
CA GLN A 35 0.98 -11.27 -0.40
C GLN A 35 1.62 -12.65 -0.59
N GLY A 36 2.62 -12.71 -1.46
CA GLY A 36 3.46 -13.88 -1.67
C GLY A 36 4.33 -14.16 -0.46
N ARG A 37 4.40 -15.42 -0.05
CA ARG A 37 5.24 -15.88 1.08
C ARG A 37 6.54 -16.54 0.64
N ASN A 38 6.71 -16.78 -0.65
CA ASN A 38 7.86 -17.47 -1.21
C ASN A 38 8.58 -16.54 -2.18
N ALA A 39 9.87 -16.31 -1.94
CA ALA A 39 10.74 -15.51 -2.82
C ALA A 39 11.10 -16.25 -4.13
N TRP A 40 10.80 -17.54 -4.23
CA TRP A 40 11.22 -18.43 -5.31
C TRP A 40 10.01 -19.15 -5.92
N PRO A 41 9.42 -18.63 -7.01
CA PRO A 41 8.24 -19.22 -7.65
C PRO A 41 8.44 -20.70 -7.99
N GLY A 42 7.52 -21.55 -7.51
CA GLY A 42 7.52 -22.99 -7.76
C GLY A 42 8.44 -23.81 -6.85
N TRP A 43 9.23 -23.19 -5.98
CA TRP A 43 10.06 -23.92 -5.02
C TRP A 43 9.24 -24.42 -3.83
N ASN A 44 9.42 -25.68 -3.45
CA ASN A 44 8.68 -26.34 -2.37
C ASN A 44 9.44 -26.40 -1.04
N GLY A 45 10.67 -25.89 -1.00
CA GLY A 45 11.55 -25.94 0.19
C GLY A 45 12.68 -26.97 0.08
N ASP A 46 12.67 -27.86 -0.92
CA ASP A 46 13.73 -28.85 -1.13
C ASP A 46 14.97 -28.20 -1.78
N PRO A 47 16.15 -28.19 -1.13
CA PRO A 47 17.37 -27.62 -1.72
C PRO A 47 17.87 -28.36 -2.97
N ASN A 48 17.40 -29.58 -3.21
CA ASN A 48 17.74 -30.37 -4.40
C ASN A 48 16.78 -30.11 -5.57
N GLU A 49 15.64 -29.46 -5.32
CA GLU A 49 14.72 -29.10 -6.38
C GLU A 49 15.42 -28.17 -7.40
N ARG A 50 15.04 -28.35 -8.66
CA ARG A 50 15.58 -27.58 -9.77
C ARG A 50 14.43 -26.90 -10.49
N PRO A 51 14.62 -25.65 -10.95
CA PRO A 51 13.59 -24.98 -11.71
C PRO A 51 13.34 -25.68 -13.04
N VAL A 52 12.06 -25.81 -13.42
CA VAL A 52 11.62 -26.52 -14.63
C VAL A 52 12.29 -26.01 -15.91
N ASN A 53 12.48 -24.69 -16.03
CA ASN A 53 13.07 -24.03 -17.20
C ASN A 53 14.44 -23.41 -16.92
N GLY A 54 15.18 -23.95 -15.95
CA GLY A 54 16.49 -23.40 -15.54
C GLY A 54 16.40 -22.07 -14.78
N ARG A 55 15.19 -21.57 -14.51
CA ARG A 55 14.91 -20.37 -13.70
C ARG A 55 13.67 -20.56 -12.84
N TRP A 56 13.71 -20.02 -11.63
CA TRP A 56 12.58 -19.96 -10.70
C TRP A 56 11.59 -18.89 -11.16
N GLU A 57 10.84 -19.19 -12.22
CA GLU A 57 9.86 -18.29 -12.82
C GLU A 57 8.48 -18.97 -12.83
N GLY A 58 7.43 -18.16 -12.71
CA GLY A 58 6.04 -18.60 -12.85
C GLY A 58 5.28 -17.75 -13.86
N VAL A 59 4.00 -18.09 -14.08
CA VAL A 59 3.11 -17.29 -14.93
C VAL A 59 2.62 -16.08 -14.15
N ALA A 60 2.79 -14.89 -14.72
CA ALA A 60 2.62 -13.61 -14.04
C ALA A 60 1.30 -13.45 -13.28
N ARG A 61 0.19 -13.91 -13.86
CA ARG A 61 -1.16 -13.80 -13.26
C ARG A 61 -1.50 -14.85 -12.21
N THR A 62 -0.64 -15.84 -12.00
CA THR A 62 -0.84 -16.90 -11.01
C THR A 62 0.29 -16.97 -9.98
N THR A 63 1.35 -16.19 -10.17
CA THR A 63 2.44 -16.04 -9.21
C THR A 63 2.11 -14.91 -8.23
N PRO A 64 1.97 -15.19 -6.92
CA PRO A 64 1.83 -14.15 -5.90
C PRO A 64 3.08 -13.26 -5.86
N LEU A 65 2.89 -11.95 -5.77
CA LEU A 65 3.97 -10.98 -5.58
C LEU A 65 4.03 -10.56 -4.12
N ASN A 66 5.13 -9.93 -3.71
CA ASN A 66 5.28 -9.45 -2.34
C ASN A 66 5.87 -8.04 -2.38
N SER A 67 4.97 -7.05 -2.27
CA SER A 67 5.26 -5.61 -2.28
C SER A 67 6.18 -5.17 -3.44
N PRO A 68 5.72 -5.26 -4.72
CA PRO A 68 6.44 -4.59 -5.81
C PRO A 68 6.44 -3.09 -5.56
N TRP A 69 7.59 -2.42 -5.64
CA TRP A 69 7.73 -1.01 -5.25
C TRP A 69 8.04 -0.09 -6.44
N ALA A 70 9.03 -0.46 -7.25
CA ALA A 70 9.42 0.28 -8.44
C ALA A 70 9.48 -0.62 -9.68
N LEU A 71 9.25 -0.02 -10.84
CA LEU A 71 9.23 -0.69 -12.13
C LEU A 71 10.15 0.02 -13.13
N TRP A 72 10.90 -0.76 -13.89
CA TRP A 72 11.72 -0.25 -14.98
C TRP A 72 11.50 -1.07 -16.26
N PRO A 73 10.77 -0.55 -17.25
CA PRO A 73 10.61 -1.22 -18.53
C PRO A 73 11.88 -1.09 -19.39
N ASN A 74 12.31 -2.19 -20.00
CA ASN A 74 13.45 -2.22 -20.91
C ASN A 74 13.23 -3.29 -22.00
N GLY A 75 12.91 -2.82 -23.22
CA GLY A 75 12.57 -3.69 -24.35
C GLY A 75 11.39 -4.61 -24.03
N GLU A 76 11.61 -5.93 -24.13
CA GLU A 76 10.58 -6.94 -23.84
C GLU A 76 10.43 -7.26 -22.35
N HIS A 77 11.21 -6.64 -21.48
CA HIS A 77 11.25 -6.95 -20.07
C HIS A 77 10.74 -5.80 -19.21
N LEU A 78 10.11 -6.14 -18.10
CA LEU A 78 9.79 -5.24 -17.01
C LEU A 78 10.57 -5.69 -15.78
N TYR A 79 11.53 -4.87 -15.35
CA TYR A 79 12.25 -5.07 -14.10
C TYR A 79 11.44 -4.51 -12.94
N ILE A 80 11.51 -5.19 -11.81
CA ILE A 80 10.66 -4.92 -10.66
C ILE A 80 11.54 -4.94 -9.42
N ALA A 81 11.55 -3.84 -8.67
CA ALA A 81 12.09 -3.85 -7.32
C ALA A 81 11.04 -4.50 -6.42
N MET A 82 11.28 -5.75 -6.05
CA MET A 82 10.38 -6.52 -5.20
C MET A 82 10.88 -6.35 -3.77
N ALA A 83 10.29 -5.37 -3.07
CA ALA A 83 10.73 -4.96 -1.74
C ALA A 83 10.57 -6.10 -0.73
N GLY A 84 9.40 -6.75 -0.71
CA GLY A 84 9.04 -7.76 0.27
C GLY A 84 9.95 -8.99 0.36
N PRO A 85 10.43 -9.59 -0.76
CA PRO A 85 11.38 -10.69 -0.73
C PRO A 85 12.83 -10.22 -0.88
N HIS A 86 13.12 -8.92 -0.83
CA HIS A 86 14.46 -8.34 -1.00
C HIS A 86 15.16 -8.80 -2.29
N GLN A 87 14.49 -8.61 -3.43
CA GLN A 87 14.99 -9.06 -4.74
C GLN A 87 14.64 -8.08 -5.85
N ILE A 88 15.45 -8.10 -6.91
CA ILE A 88 15.05 -7.57 -8.21
C ILE A 88 14.43 -8.70 -9.01
N TRP A 89 13.17 -8.53 -9.39
CA TRP A 89 12.44 -9.45 -10.26
C TRP A 89 12.42 -8.93 -11.70
N ARG A 90 12.13 -9.83 -12.64
CA ARG A 90 11.93 -9.48 -14.04
C ARG A 90 10.76 -10.26 -14.61
N MET A 91 9.89 -9.56 -15.33
CA MET A 91 8.81 -10.14 -16.13
C MET A 91 9.15 -10.02 -17.61
N ASN A 92 9.02 -11.09 -18.37
CA ASN A 92 8.98 -11.01 -19.84
C ASN A 92 7.56 -10.63 -20.28
N LEU A 93 7.42 -9.49 -20.95
CA LEU A 93 6.13 -8.91 -21.35
C LEU A 93 5.45 -9.69 -22.50
N LYS A 94 6.18 -10.52 -23.24
CA LYS A 94 5.62 -11.39 -24.31
C LYS A 94 5.14 -12.72 -23.76
N THR A 95 5.97 -13.43 -23.02
CA THR A 95 5.66 -14.77 -22.50
C THR A 95 4.89 -14.75 -21.19
N SER A 96 4.83 -13.59 -20.51
CA SER A 96 4.26 -13.43 -19.16
C SER A 96 4.93 -14.31 -18.10
N LEU A 97 6.18 -14.72 -18.31
CA LEU A 97 6.98 -15.37 -17.27
C LEU A 97 7.58 -14.31 -16.34
N ILE A 98 7.53 -14.55 -15.03
CA ILE A 98 8.00 -13.63 -13.99
C ILE A 98 8.77 -14.39 -12.90
N GLY A 99 9.84 -13.79 -12.38
CA GLY A 99 10.58 -14.34 -11.25
C GLY A 99 11.84 -13.53 -10.90
N PRO A 100 12.66 -14.02 -9.95
CA PRO A 100 13.90 -13.37 -9.53
C PRO A 100 14.89 -13.19 -10.69
N TYR A 101 15.43 -11.99 -10.79
CA TYR A 101 16.51 -11.62 -11.70
C TYR A 101 17.82 -11.40 -10.98
N ALA A 102 17.78 -10.80 -9.79
CA ALA A 102 18.92 -10.69 -8.89
C ALA A 102 18.44 -10.71 -7.42
N GLY A 103 19.29 -11.21 -6.53
CA GLY A 103 19.01 -11.32 -5.10
C GLY A 103 18.73 -12.75 -4.66
N ASN A 104 19.34 -13.18 -3.57
CA ASN A 104 19.12 -14.50 -2.97
C ASN A 104 17.86 -14.60 -2.09
N GLY A 105 17.18 -13.47 -1.84
CA GLY A 105 15.98 -13.40 -1.01
C GLY A 105 16.25 -13.27 0.49
N ARG A 106 17.50 -13.11 0.91
CA ARG A 106 17.89 -12.71 2.27
C ARG A 106 18.00 -11.18 2.30
N GLU A 107 17.60 -10.62 3.43
CA GLU A 107 17.79 -9.21 3.74
C GLU A 107 19.24 -8.96 4.18
N ASP A 108 20.05 -8.39 3.29
CA ASP A 108 21.45 -8.01 3.56
C ASP A 108 21.99 -7.16 2.40
N ILE A 109 23.18 -6.58 2.55
CA ILE A 109 23.88 -5.82 1.51
C ILE A 109 25.11 -6.61 1.09
N VAL A 110 24.95 -7.55 0.16
CA VAL A 110 26.04 -8.43 -0.29
C VAL A 110 26.23 -8.32 -1.79
N ASP A 111 27.46 -8.10 -2.22
CA ASP A 111 27.86 -8.10 -3.63
C ASP A 111 28.12 -9.53 -4.13
N GLY A 112 27.87 -9.79 -5.42
CA GLY A 112 28.05 -11.14 -5.92
C GLY A 112 27.40 -11.45 -7.25
N ALA A 113 27.36 -12.75 -7.59
CA ALA A 113 26.56 -13.22 -8.72
C ALA A 113 25.10 -12.79 -8.54
N ARG A 114 24.38 -12.48 -9.64
CA ARG A 114 23.00 -12.00 -9.55
C ARG A 114 22.09 -12.95 -8.79
N LEU A 115 22.17 -14.25 -9.06
CA LEU A 115 21.35 -15.28 -8.42
C LEU A 115 22.24 -16.38 -7.82
N PRO A 116 21.83 -16.99 -6.71
CA PRO A 116 22.45 -18.19 -6.18
C PRO A 116 22.16 -19.42 -7.06
N ALA A 117 22.96 -20.47 -6.90
CA ALA A 117 22.71 -21.78 -7.51
C ALA A 117 21.47 -22.48 -6.93
N THR A 118 21.17 -22.22 -5.65
CA THR A 118 20.00 -22.73 -4.92
C THR A 118 19.31 -21.58 -4.18
N PRO A 119 17.97 -21.61 -4.01
CA PRO A 119 17.24 -20.62 -3.22
C PRO A 119 17.93 -20.28 -1.89
N TYR A 120 18.05 -18.98 -1.58
CA TYR A 120 18.71 -18.45 -0.36
C TYR A 120 20.19 -18.83 -0.18
N GLY A 121 20.83 -19.35 -1.22
CA GLY A 121 22.25 -19.70 -1.22
C GLY A 121 23.17 -18.49 -1.01
N LEU A 122 24.26 -18.71 -0.29
CA LEU A 122 25.34 -17.73 -0.12
C LEU A 122 26.14 -17.58 -1.44
N ASN A 123 27.09 -16.63 -1.49
CA ASN A 123 27.93 -16.33 -2.66
C ASN A 123 27.19 -15.70 -3.86
N SER A 124 26.05 -15.09 -3.60
CA SER A 124 25.29 -14.28 -4.56
C SER A 124 24.82 -13.01 -3.88
N ALA A 125 24.32 -12.07 -4.68
CA ALA A 125 23.90 -10.79 -4.16
C ALA A 125 22.71 -10.92 -3.18
N SER A 126 22.75 -10.13 -2.12
CA SER A 126 21.61 -9.85 -1.25
C SER A 126 21.21 -8.39 -1.41
N PHE A 127 19.92 -8.12 -1.30
CA PHE A 127 19.35 -6.78 -1.23
C PHE A 127 18.63 -6.61 0.11
N ALA A 128 18.22 -5.39 0.40
CA ALA A 128 17.47 -5.01 1.59
C ALA A 128 16.38 -4.00 1.21
N GLN A 129 15.21 -4.54 0.85
CA GLN A 129 14.01 -3.77 0.49
C GLN A 129 14.23 -2.81 -0.69
N PRO A 130 14.61 -3.32 -1.88
CA PRO A 130 14.84 -2.46 -3.03
C PRO A 130 13.56 -1.70 -3.40
N SER A 131 13.68 -0.38 -3.54
CA SER A 131 12.53 0.53 -3.63
C SER A 131 12.58 1.52 -4.79
N GLY A 132 13.74 1.72 -5.42
CA GLY A 132 13.89 2.60 -6.58
C GLY A 132 14.68 1.94 -7.70
N LEU A 133 14.34 2.24 -8.96
CA LEU A 133 15.02 1.70 -10.14
C LEU A 133 15.29 2.78 -11.19
N SER A 134 16.49 2.73 -11.77
CA SER A 134 16.83 3.46 -13.00
C SER A 134 17.90 2.73 -13.80
N SER A 135 18.23 3.16 -15.02
CA SER A 135 19.21 2.43 -15.85
C SER A 135 19.93 3.33 -16.85
N ASP A 136 21.21 3.00 -17.10
CA ASP A 136 22.02 3.51 -18.22
C ASP A 136 21.99 2.57 -19.44
N GLY A 137 21.18 1.52 -19.41
CA GLY A 137 21.11 0.47 -20.43
C GLY A 137 22.11 -0.69 -20.24
N LYS A 138 23.19 -0.49 -19.47
CA LYS A 138 24.18 -1.54 -19.14
C LYS A 138 23.93 -2.11 -17.74
N TYR A 139 23.57 -1.25 -16.80
CA TYR A 139 23.24 -1.56 -15.42
C TYR A 139 21.84 -1.04 -15.08
N LEU A 140 21.15 -1.77 -14.22
CA LEU A 140 20.02 -1.28 -13.45
C LEU A 140 20.57 -0.76 -12.12
N PHE A 141 20.38 0.52 -11.85
CA PHE A 141 20.68 1.14 -10.57
C PHE A 141 19.49 0.93 -9.64
N VAL A 142 19.77 0.58 -8.39
CA VAL A 142 18.79 0.21 -7.39
C VAL A 142 19.02 1.04 -6.15
N ALA A 143 17.97 1.72 -5.68
CA ALA A 143 17.92 2.26 -4.33
C ALA A 143 17.49 1.14 -3.39
N ASP A 144 18.43 0.65 -2.58
CA ASP A 144 18.29 -0.52 -1.70
C ASP A 144 18.12 -0.01 -0.26
N CYS A 145 16.87 0.31 0.08
CA CYS A 145 16.57 1.38 1.03
C CYS A 145 16.87 1.00 2.49
N GLU A 146 16.52 -0.21 2.95
CA GLU A 146 16.83 -0.64 4.32
C GLU A 146 18.34 -0.70 4.52
N GLY A 147 19.08 -1.03 3.47
CA GLY A 147 20.53 -1.01 3.49
C GLY A 147 21.16 0.39 3.31
N SER A 148 20.35 1.44 3.12
CA SER A 148 20.80 2.80 2.81
C SER A 148 21.90 2.85 1.74
N SER A 149 21.71 2.07 0.68
CA SER A 149 22.74 1.83 -0.34
C SER A 149 22.22 1.99 -1.75
N ILE A 150 23.12 2.37 -2.67
CA ILE A 150 22.85 2.40 -4.11
C ILE A 150 23.65 1.27 -4.76
N ARG A 151 22.93 0.34 -5.39
CA ARG A 151 23.49 -0.87 -6.01
C ARG A 151 23.42 -0.76 -7.52
N ARG A 152 24.33 -1.42 -8.24
CA ARG A 152 24.21 -1.65 -9.69
C ARG A 152 24.11 -3.13 -10.01
N VAL A 153 23.06 -3.47 -10.75
CA VAL A 153 22.76 -4.82 -11.23
C VAL A 153 23.04 -4.88 -12.71
N PRO A 154 23.94 -5.75 -13.20
CA PRO A 154 24.28 -5.78 -14.61
C PRO A 154 23.16 -6.36 -15.45
N MET A 155 22.94 -5.79 -16.65
CA MET A 155 22.05 -6.35 -17.66
C MET A 155 22.66 -7.62 -18.30
N ASN A 156 24.00 -7.67 -18.41
CA ASN A 156 24.73 -8.85 -18.85
C ASN A 156 24.72 -9.92 -17.73
N PRO A 157 24.16 -11.11 -17.98
CA PRO A 157 23.95 -12.10 -16.94
C PRO A 157 25.23 -12.70 -16.34
N THR A 158 26.38 -12.59 -16.99
CA THR A 158 27.68 -13.10 -16.53
C THR A 158 28.37 -12.17 -15.53
N ASP A 159 27.95 -10.91 -15.48
CA ASP A 159 28.55 -9.91 -14.61
C ASP A 159 27.93 -9.99 -13.20
N ARG A 160 28.56 -9.29 -12.25
CA ARG A 160 28.21 -9.32 -10.83
C ARG A 160 27.48 -8.04 -10.39
N VAL A 161 26.56 -8.19 -9.43
CA VAL A 161 26.00 -7.07 -8.69
C VAL A 161 27.09 -6.46 -7.81
N THR A 162 27.17 -5.14 -7.81
CA THR A 162 28.13 -4.39 -6.99
C THR A 162 27.48 -3.17 -6.32
N THR A 163 28.06 -2.74 -5.22
CA THR A 163 27.63 -1.54 -4.47
C THR A 163 28.37 -0.32 -4.99
N ILE A 164 27.65 0.79 -5.17
CA ILE A 164 28.22 2.09 -5.54
C ILE A 164 28.45 2.91 -4.26
N VAL A 165 27.41 3.07 -3.44
CA VAL A 165 27.45 3.74 -2.13
C VAL A 165 26.78 2.81 -1.14
N GLY A 166 27.35 2.66 0.06
CA GLY A 166 26.82 1.80 1.12
C GLY A 166 27.87 0.84 1.66
N THR A 167 27.42 -0.16 2.42
CA THR A 167 28.23 -0.82 3.44
C THR A 167 28.55 -2.28 3.11
N ALA A 168 28.54 -2.64 1.83
CA ALA A 168 28.80 -4.01 1.36
C ALA A 168 30.22 -4.54 1.68
N GLU A 169 31.15 -3.68 2.04
CA GLU A 169 32.50 -4.08 2.46
C GLU A 169 32.60 -4.37 3.96
N LEU A 170 31.61 -3.96 4.78
CA LEU A 170 31.65 -4.17 6.22
C LEU A 170 31.51 -5.66 6.57
N PRO A 171 32.24 -6.20 7.56
CA PRO A 171 32.14 -7.62 7.92
C PRO A 171 30.81 -8.00 8.60
N ALA A 172 30.11 -7.03 9.21
CA ALA A 172 28.83 -7.22 9.90
C ALA A 172 28.07 -5.88 10.00
N ASN A 173 26.82 -5.92 10.48
CA ASN A 173 25.97 -4.74 10.76
C ASN A 173 25.71 -3.82 9.56
N ARG A 174 25.73 -4.38 8.34
CA ARG A 174 25.61 -3.62 7.08
C ARG A 174 24.33 -2.79 7.01
N LEU A 175 23.23 -3.29 7.57
CA LEU A 175 21.92 -2.62 7.58
C LEU A 175 21.80 -1.44 8.56
N PHE A 176 22.77 -1.25 9.45
CA PHE A 176 22.67 -0.26 10.55
C PHE A 176 23.69 0.87 10.47
N GLU A 177 24.52 0.87 9.43
CA GLU A 177 25.49 1.95 9.18
C GLU A 177 24.91 2.91 8.13
N PHE A 178 24.08 3.83 8.61
CA PHE A 178 23.44 4.89 7.83
C PHE A 178 23.81 6.27 8.39
N GLY A 179 23.45 7.33 7.66
CA GLY A 179 23.68 8.71 8.10
C GLY A 179 23.55 9.70 6.96
N ASP A 180 24.08 10.91 7.18
CA ASP A 180 24.01 12.01 6.23
C ASP A 180 25.40 12.61 6.03
N GLU A 181 26.18 11.98 5.17
CA GLU A 181 27.55 12.41 4.86
C GLU A 181 27.73 12.45 3.35
N ASP A 182 28.26 13.57 2.86
CA ASP A 182 28.73 13.72 1.48
C ASP A 182 30.22 13.36 1.41
N GLY A 183 30.74 12.99 0.25
CA GLY A 183 32.15 12.59 0.11
C GLY A 183 32.39 11.59 -1.01
N SER A 184 33.47 10.81 -0.91
CA SER A 184 33.71 9.70 -1.84
C SER A 184 32.67 8.59 -1.64
N PHE A 185 32.63 7.62 -2.55
CA PHE A 185 31.75 6.45 -2.44
C PHE A 185 31.91 5.67 -1.13
N GLU A 186 33.13 5.61 -0.58
CA GLU A 186 33.45 4.92 0.66
C GLU A 186 33.06 5.71 1.92
N GLN A 187 32.95 7.04 1.80
CA GLN A 187 32.68 7.95 2.92
C GLN A 187 31.20 8.32 3.00
N ALA A 188 30.56 8.48 1.83
CA ALA A 188 29.22 8.99 1.76
C ALA A 188 28.22 8.08 2.47
N LYS A 189 27.30 8.69 3.20
CA LYS A 189 26.21 8.02 3.89
C LYS A 189 24.87 8.55 3.40
N LEU A 190 23.95 7.60 3.28
CA LEU A 190 22.54 7.81 2.98
C LEU A 190 21.72 7.27 4.15
N GLN A 191 20.43 7.59 4.17
CA GLN A 191 19.48 7.06 5.14
C GLN A 191 18.14 6.77 4.46
N HIS A 192 17.84 5.48 4.29
CA HIS A 192 16.59 4.97 3.73
C HIS A 192 16.24 5.56 2.35
N ALA A 193 17.24 5.67 1.47
CA ALA A 193 17.03 6.21 0.13
C ALA A 193 16.04 5.36 -0.68
N LEU A 194 14.90 5.94 -1.07
CA LEU A 194 13.83 5.24 -1.80
C LEU A 194 13.93 5.42 -3.31
N GLY A 195 14.42 6.58 -3.76
CA GLY A 195 14.40 6.97 -5.16
C GLY A 195 15.79 7.01 -5.78
N VAL A 196 15.92 6.54 -7.03
CA VAL A 196 17.11 6.73 -7.87
C VAL A 196 16.70 7.07 -9.31
N THR A 197 17.37 8.03 -9.93
CA THR A 197 17.24 8.35 -11.37
C THR A 197 18.61 8.55 -12.00
N TYR A 198 18.88 7.86 -13.10
CA TYR A 198 20.08 8.05 -13.92
C TYR A 198 19.84 9.08 -15.01
N HIS A 199 20.79 9.99 -15.19
CA HIS A 199 20.87 10.89 -16.34
C HIS A 199 22.33 11.36 -16.53
N GLU A 200 22.84 11.29 -17.78
CA GLU A 200 24.18 11.78 -18.17
C GLU A 200 25.31 11.44 -17.18
N SER A 201 25.53 10.14 -16.95
CA SER A 201 26.58 9.63 -16.04
C SER A 201 26.43 10.00 -14.56
N LYS A 202 25.30 10.56 -14.16
CA LYS A 202 24.97 10.85 -12.76
C LYS A 202 23.77 10.03 -12.30
N LEU A 203 23.76 9.71 -11.01
CA LEU A 203 22.57 9.23 -10.32
C LEU A 203 22.09 10.32 -9.39
N TYR A 204 20.80 10.61 -9.45
CA TYR A 204 20.12 11.46 -8.49
C TYR A 204 19.37 10.57 -7.52
N ILE A 205 19.50 10.86 -6.24
CA ILE A 205 19.00 10.03 -5.14
C ILE A 205 18.04 10.86 -4.32
N ALA A 206 16.86 10.30 -4.04
CA ALA A 206 16.02 10.80 -2.95
C ALA A 206 16.48 10.11 -1.67
N ASP A 207 17.25 10.84 -0.87
CA ASP A 207 17.79 10.39 0.40
C ASP A 207 16.75 10.66 1.49
N THR A 208 15.74 9.78 1.49
CA THR A 208 14.41 10.01 2.06
C THR A 208 14.44 10.50 3.50
N TYR A 209 15.10 9.76 4.41
CA TYR A 209 15.05 10.10 5.83
C TYR A 209 16.01 11.22 6.22
N ASN A 210 16.86 11.66 5.29
CA ASN A 210 17.69 12.84 5.44
C ASN A 210 17.02 14.10 4.84
N ASP A 211 15.79 13.99 4.31
CA ASP A 211 15.05 15.08 3.67
C ASP A 211 15.87 15.82 2.59
N LYS A 212 16.64 15.04 1.82
CA LYS A 212 17.63 15.56 0.87
C LYS A 212 17.55 14.89 -0.49
N ILE A 213 17.93 15.66 -1.50
CA ILE A 213 18.25 15.14 -2.82
C ILE A 213 19.77 15.21 -3.00
N LYS A 214 20.37 14.05 -3.26
CA LYS A 214 21.81 13.91 -3.48
C LYS A 214 22.10 13.54 -4.93
N THR A 215 23.26 13.92 -5.43
CA THR A 215 23.81 13.44 -6.71
C THR A 215 25.01 12.54 -6.43
N ILE A 216 25.11 11.46 -7.19
CA ILE A 216 26.27 10.57 -7.27
C ILE A 216 26.87 10.78 -8.65
N ASP A 217 28.11 11.26 -8.67
CA ASP A 217 28.92 11.37 -9.89
C ASP A 217 29.68 10.05 -10.08
N LEU A 218 29.33 9.30 -11.13
CA LEU A 218 29.93 7.98 -11.40
C LEU A 218 31.36 8.08 -11.95
N GLU A 219 31.74 9.22 -12.51
CA GLU A 219 33.09 9.44 -13.06
C GLU A 219 34.05 9.87 -11.95
N ASN A 220 33.64 10.84 -11.15
CA ASN A 220 34.45 11.39 -10.05
C ASN A 220 34.33 10.58 -8.74
N GLN A 221 33.44 9.59 -8.70
CA GLN A 221 33.19 8.74 -7.54
C GLN A 221 32.87 9.52 -6.26
N SER A 222 32.00 10.51 -6.39
CA SER A 222 31.63 11.42 -5.30
C SER A 222 30.12 11.56 -5.15
N VAL A 223 29.68 11.79 -3.92
CA VAL A 223 28.29 12.08 -3.55
C VAL A 223 28.23 13.50 -2.99
N THR A 224 27.26 14.28 -3.45
CA THR A 224 27.01 15.63 -2.94
C THR A 224 25.51 15.90 -2.80
N THR A 225 25.14 16.66 -1.77
CA THR A 225 23.79 17.18 -1.58
C THR A 225 23.56 18.32 -2.58
N ILE A 226 22.49 18.22 -3.39
CA ILE A 226 22.14 19.26 -4.39
C ILE A 226 20.92 20.09 -3.98
N ALA A 227 20.06 19.55 -3.12
CA ALA A 227 18.93 20.26 -2.54
C ALA A 227 18.48 19.57 -1.24
N GLY A 228 17.79 20.30 -0.38
CA GLY A 228 17.22 19.76 0.87
C GLY A 228 17.96 20.15 2.14
N GLY A 229 17.55 19.55 3.25
CA GLY A 229 17.92 19.99 4.60
C GLY A 229 17.05 21.17 5.10
N GLN A 230 17.11 21.45 6.41
CA GLN A 230 16.37 22.56 7.06
C GLN A 230 14.85 22.56 6.82
N GLY A 231 14.23 21.39 6.65
CA GLY A 231 12.78 21.27 6.42
C GLY A 231 12.34 21.64 5.00
N ALA A 232 13.27 21.71 4.04
CA ALA A 232 12.92 21.91 2.65
C ALA A 232 12.05 20.75 2.15
N PHE A 233 12.53 19.50 2.15
CA PHE A 233 11.73 18.31 1.84
C PHE A 233 11.20 17.65 3.12
N ASN A 234 10.26 16.71 2.96
CA ASN A 234 9.77 15.84 4.03
C ASN A 234 9.51 14.43 3.45
N GLU A 235 10.46 13.53 3.68
CA GLU A 235 10.52 12.16 3.16
C GLU A 235 10.27 12.08 1.64
N PRO A 236 11.12 12.71 0.81
CA PRO A 236 10.99 12.61 -0.64
C PRO A 236 11.21 11.15 -1.07
N ALA A 237 10.22 10.51 -1.69
CA ALA A 237 10.26 9.07 -1.93
C ALA A 237 10.63 8.69 -3.38
N GLY A 238 10.50 9.62 -4.32
CA GLY A 238 10.70 9.34 -5.74
C GLY A 238 11.16 10.56 -6.50
N LEU A 239 11.87 10.30 -7.60
CA LEU A 239 12.32 11.34 -8.50
C LEU A 239 12.32 10.90 -9.96
N SER A 240 12.27 11.87 -10.88
CA SER A 240 12.37 11.65 -12.32
C SER A 240 13.00 12.86 -13.00
N TYR A 241 13.81 12.63 -14.03
CA TYR A 241 14.42 13.69 -14.83
C TYR A 241 13.58 13.97 -16.08
N ALA A 242 13.33 15.25 -16.39
CA ALA A 242 12.89 15.67 -17.71
C ALA A 242 13.28 17.13 -18.00
N ALA A 243 13.75 17.40 -19.21
CA ALA A 243 14.03 18.75 -19.74
C ALA A 243 14.87 19.64 -18.79
N GLY A 244 15.98 19.10 -18.26
CA GLY A 244 16.88 19.82 -17.35
C GLY A 244 16.38 19.94 -15.91
N LYS A 245 15.27 19.28 -15.56
CA LYS A 245 14.68 19.35 -14.23
C LYS A 245 14.58 17.98 -13.58
N LEU A 246 14.79 17.92 -12.27
CA LEU A 246 14.44 16.76 -11.46
C LEU A 246 13.12 17.01 -10.75
N TYR A 247 12.11 16.26 -11.13
CA TYR A 247 10.83 16.22 -10.43
C TYR A 247 10.95 15.30 -9.23
N VAL A 248 10.46 15.73 -8.07
CA VAL A 248 10.55 15.04 -6.79
C VAL A 248 9.15 14.89 -6.23
N ALA A 249 8.80 13.67 -5.84
CA ALA A 249 7.62 13.39 -5.03
C ALA A 249 7.96 13.63 -3.55
N ASP A 250 7.55 14.80 -3.04
CA ASP A 250 7.79 15.23 -1.66
C ASP A 250 6.65 14.74 -0.76
N THR A 251 6.76 13.48 -0.36
CA THR A 251 5.63 12.62 0.06
C THR A 251 4.83 13.22 1.21
N ASN A 252 5.50 13.58 2.30
CA ASN A 252 4.84 14.03 3.52
C ASN A 252 4.47 15.52 3.46
N ASN A 253 4.96 16.26 2.47
CA ASN A 253 4.46 17.59 2.15
C ASN A 253 3.27 17.56 1.17
N HIS A 254 2.89 16.38 0.65
CA HIS A 254 1.82 16.21 -0.33
C HIS A 254 2.03 17.02 -1.60
N GLN A 255 3.28 17.16 -2.04
CA GLN A 255 3.65 18.03 -3.15
C GLN A 255 4.51 17.29 -4.18
N ILE A 256 4.41 17.74 -5.43
CA ILE A 256 5.45 17.49 -6.43
C ILE A 256 6.26 18.78 -6.55
N ARG A 257 7.58 18.66 -6.48
CA ARG A 257 8.50 19.79 -6.66
C ARG A 257 9.48 19.49 -7.76
N TRP A 258 10.15 20.50 -8.28
CA TRP A 258 11.22 20.30 -9.24
C TRP A 258 12.45 21.13 -8.91
N ILE A 259 13.62 20.55 -9.22
CA ILE A 259 14.93 21.15 -9.06
C ILE A 259 15.45 21.52 -10.45
N ASP A 260 15.78 22.79 -10.66
CA ASP A 260 16.41 23.27 -11.89
C ASP A 260 17.91 22.98 -11.90
N LEU A 261 18.33 21.95 -12.65
CA LEU A 261 19.75 21.58 -12.71
C LEU A 261 20.60 22.59 -13.48
N ASN A 262 19.98 23.48 -14.26
CA ASN A 262 20.69 24.53 -15.01
C ASN A 262 20.74 25.86 -14.26
N ASN A 263 20.01 25.99 -13.15
CA ASN A 263 19.90 27.21 -12.38
C ASN A 263 20.18 26.96 -10.89
N ASN A 264 21.44 26.62 -10.60
CA ASN A 264 21.95 26.47 -9.24
C ASN A 264 21.08 25.58 -8.32
N ASN A 265 20.44 24.54 -8.89
CA ASN A 265 19.56 23.61 -8.18
C ASN A 265 18.39 24.30 -7.45
N ALA A 266 17.85 25.39 -7.99
CA ALA A 266 16.67 26.05 -7.42
C ALA A 266 15.49 25.08 -7.33
N VAL A 267 14.83 25.03 -6.17
CA VAL A 267 13.65 24.20 -5.90
C VAL A 267 12.38 25.01 -6.12
N THR A 268 11.37 24.43 -6.78
CA THR A 268 10.09 25.09 -7.03
C THR A 268 8.94 24.07 -6.98
N ASP A 269 7.79 24.50 -6.47
CA ASP A 269 6.59 23.67 -6.46
C ASP A 269 6.05 23.49 -7.88
N LEU A 270 5.66 22.26 -8.22
CA LEU A 270 4.96 22.00 -9.46
C LEU A 270 3.48 22.30 -9.27
N SER A 271 3.02 23.41 -9.83
CA SER A 271 1.58 23.69 -9.96
C SER A 271 1.07 23.08 -11.26
N ILE A 272 0.11 22.15 -11.15
CA ILE A 272 -0.63 21.61 -12.29
C ILE A 272 -2.09 22.03 -12.12
N GLU A 273 -2.60 22.82 -13.06
CA GLU A 273 -4.03 23.13 -13.13
C GLU A 273 -4.74 22.01 -13.87
N VAL A 274 -5.34 21.09 -13.11
CA VAL A 274 -6.23 20.04 -13.63
C VAL A 274 -7.55 20.09 -12.88
N GLU A 275 -8.65 19.91 -13.62
CA GLU A 275 -9.97 19.74 -13.02
C GLU A 275 -10.03 18.37 -12.33
N PRO A 276 -10.35 18.29 -11.02
CA PRO A 276 -10.50 17.02 -10.34
C PRO A 276 -11.59 16.17 -11.02
N PRO A 277 -11.42 14.84 -11.12
CA PRO A 277 -12.48 13.99 -11.62
C PRO A 277 -13.72 14.14 -10.73
N ALA A 278 -14.91 14.12 -11.34
CA ALA A 278 -16.16 14.12 -10.59
C ALA A 278 -16.11 12.99 -9.55
N GLN A 279 -16.43 13.32 -8.29
CA GLN A 279 -16.41 12.35 -7.21
C GLN A 279 -17.31 11.17 -7.59
N MET A 280 -16.77 9.95 -7.58
CA MET A 280 -17.55 8.75 -7.82
C MET A 280 -18.58 8.61 -6.69
N VAL A 281 -19.84 8.91 -7.00
CA VAL A 281 -20.94 8.62 -6.08
C VAL A 281 -21.14 7.12 -6.10
N ALA A 282 -20.73 6.44 -5.03
CA ALA A 282 -20.99 5.00 -4.90
C ALA A 282 -22.50 4.78 -5.08
N PRO A 283 -22.93 3.82 -5.93
CA PRO A 283 -24.35 3.54 -6.09
C PRO A 283 -24.94 3.18 -4.73
N ALA A 284 -26.06 3.81 -4.38
CA ALA A 284 -26.74 3.51 -3.12
C ALA A 284 -27.05 2.01 -3.07
N ILE A 285 -26.54 1.31 -2.04
CA ILE A 285 -26.86 -0.10 -1.84
C ILE A 285 -28.36 -0.19 -1.51
N PRO A 286 -29.20 -0.87 -2.32
CA PRO A 286 -30.59 -1.05 -1.98
C PRO A 286 -30.70 -1.84 -0.68
N PHE A 287 -31.46 -1.29 0.26
CA PHE A 287 -31.68 -1.87 1.59
C PHE A 287 -32.96 -2.71 1.57
N ASN A 288 -32.81 -4.03 1.61
CA ASN A 288 -33.91 -5.01 1.52
C ASN A 288 -34.10 -5.79 2.84
N GLY A 289 -33.45 -5.37 3.93
CA GLY A 289 -33.57 -6.01 5.25
C GLY A 289 -34.94 -5.81 5.91
N PRO A 290 -35.29 -6.64 6.91
CA PRO A 290 -36.49 -6.46 7.73
C PRO A 290 -36.53 -5.08 8.40
N ARG A 291 -37.75 -4.58 8.61
CA ARG A 291 -38.04 -3.28 9.24
C ARG A 291 -38.65 -3.49 10.62
N PHE A 292 -38.12 -2.78 11.60
CA PHE A 292 -38.59 -2.79 12.99
C PHE A 292 -38.98 -1.38 13.42
N ALA A 293 -40.19 -1.23 13.96
CA ALA A 293 -40.62 0.04 14.52
C ALA A 293 -40.18 0.13 15.98
N PHE A 294 -39.52 1.21 16.38
CA PHE A 294 -39.18 1.45 17.80
C PHE A 294 -40.08 2.47 18.50
N GLY A 295 -41.08 3.00 17.79
CA GLY A 295 -42.04 3.98 18.32
C GLY A 295 -41.47 5.38 18.52
N GLU A 296 -42.09 6.14 19.41
CA GLU A 296 -41.53 7.41 19.89
C GLU A 296 -40.68 7.16 21.13
N ARG A 297 -39.46 7.69 21.17
CA ARG A 297 -38.55 7.61 22.32
C ARG A 297 -37.90 8.94 22.60
N ASP A 298 -37.67 9.23 23.87
CA ASP A 298 -36.90 10.41 24.26
C ASP A 298 -35.40 10.09 24.20
N ILE A 299 -34.60 11.10 23.84
CA ILE A 299 -33.13 11.02 23.79
C ILE A 299 -32.53 12.28 24.41
N ARG A 300 -31.55 12.15 25.30
CA ARG A 300 -30.88 13.32 25.88
C ARG A 300 -29.88 13.94 24.92
N ALA A 301 -29.83 15.26 24.88
CA ALA A 301 -28.76 15.97 24.19
C ALA A 301 -27.39 15.66 24.84
N GLY A 302 -26.35 15.53 24.02
CA GLY A 302 -24.99 15.16 24.45
C GLY A 302 -24.56 13.76 24.00
N LYS A 303 -23.73 13.09 24.80
CA LYS A 303 -23.17 11.76 24.47
C LYS A 303 -24.19 10.66 24.75
N VAL A 304 -24.52 9.89 23.72
CA VAL A 304 -25.46 8.77 23.78
C VAL A 304 -24.84 7.54 23.15
N MET A 305 -25.10 6.36 23.69
CA MET A 305 -24.76 5.09 23.06
C MET A 305 -26.00 4.51 22.38
N LEU A 306 -25.96 4.34 21.07
CA LEU A 306 -26.99 3.59 20.36
C LEU A 306 -26.59 2.12 20.32
N ARG A 307 -27.41 1.25 20.89
CA ARG A 307 -27.23 -0.20 20.83
C ARG A 307 -28.29 -0.80 19.90
N LEU A 308 -27.84 -1.53 18.90
CA LEU A 308 -28.67 -2.17 17.88
C LEU A 308 -28.56 -3.69 18.04
N ASP A 309 -29.63 -4.32 18.50
CA ASP A 309 -29.69 -5.78 18.58
C ASP A 309 -30.14 -6.34 17.23
N LEU A 310 -29.42 -7.34 16.72
CA LEU A 310 -29.61 -7.84 15.36
C LEU A 310 -30.54 -9.06 15.33
N PRO A 311 -31.32 -9.26 14.25
CA PRO A 311 -32.24 -10.39 14.10
C PRO A 311 -31.46 -11.65 13.71
N LEU A 312 -30.63 -12.16 14.62
CA LEU A 312 -29.82 -13.36 14.44
C LEU A 312 -30.54 -14.57 15.05
N ALA A 313 -30.50 -15.71 14.37
CA ALA A 313 -30.96 -16.97 14.95
C ALA A 313 -30.05 -17.42 16.11
N GLU A 314 -30.55 -18.33 16.95
CA GLU A 314 -29.83 -18.83 18.13
C GLU A 314 -28.44 -19.40 17.79
N ASN A 315 -28.28 -19.97 16.60
CA ASN A 315 -27.03 -20.53 16.09
C ASN A 315 -26.20 -19.54 15.23
N GLU A 316 -26.53 -18.26 15.21
CA GLU A 316 -25.85 -17.23 14.41
C GLU A 316 -25.14 -16.22 15.31
N ARG A 317 -23.94 -15.79 14.88
CA ARG A 317 -23.09 -14.84 15.63
C ARG A 317 -22.49 -13.81 14.68
N LEU A 318 -22.29 -12.60 15.18
CA LEU A 318 -21.63 -11.53 14.43
C LEU A 318 -20.17 -11.87 14.11
N HIS A 319 -19.72 -11.47 12.91
CA HIS A 319 -18.33 -11.57 12.50
C HIS A 319 -17.53 -10.40 13.08
N HIS A 320 -16.54 -10.69 13.91
CA HIS A 320 -15.81 -9.67 14.69
C HIS A 320 -14.71 -8.94 13.92
N GLN A 321 -14.22 -9.47 12.79
CA GLN A 321 -13.17 -8.81 11.97
C GLN A 321 -13.72 -7.99 10.80
N LEU A 322 -15.04 -8.04 10.55
CA LEU A 322 -15.65 -7.29 9.43
C LEU A 322 -16.41 -6.10 10.00
N THR A 323 -16.13 -4.91 9.49
CA THR A 323 -16.72 -3.67 9.99
C THR A 323 -18.16 -3.53 9.47
N PRO A 324 -19.17 -3.50 10.35
CA PRO A 324 -20.54 -3.23 9.94
C PRO A 324 -20.70 -1.77 9.50
N GLN A 325 -21.68 -1.52 8.63
CA GLN A 325 -22.04 -0.17 8.20
C GLN A 325 -23.36 0.24 8.86
N ILE A 326 -23.38 1.38 9.54
CA ILE A 326 -24.59 1.95 10.13
C ILE A 326 -24.85 3.31 9.48
N THR A 327 -26.09 3.53 9.03
CA THR A 327 -26.56 4.83 8.55
C THR A 327 -27.73 5.28 9.40
N ILE A 328 -27.63 6.48 9.96
CA ILE A 328 -28.71 7.11 10.73
C ILE A 328 -29.16 8.34 9.95
N THR A 329 -30.44 8.39 9.60
CA THR A 329 -30.99 9.48 8.79
C THR A 329 -32.09 10.21 9.57
N PRO A 330 -31.76 11.35 10.22
CA PRO A 330 -32.77 12.27 10.71
C PRO A 330 -33.39 13.08 9.56
N ARG A 331 -34.53 13.73 9.82
CA ARG A 331 -35.12 14.68 8.88
C ARG A 331 -34.21 15.93 8.81
N PRO A 332 -33.91 16.47 7.61
CA PRO A 332 -33.15 17.71 7.51
C PRO A 332 -33.74 18.84 8.36
N GLY A 333 -32.89 19.57 9.08
CA GLY A 333 -33.30 20.69 9.94
C GLY A 333 -33.87 20.31 11.32
N THR A 334 -33.69 19.06 11.77
CA THR A 334 -34.16 18.57 13.08
C THR A 334 -32.99 18.15 13.98
N ILE A 335 -33.16 17.09 14.80
CA ILE A 335 -32.09 16.52 15.62
C ILE A 335 -30.90 16.09 14.74
N GLN A 336 -29.70 16.39 15.21
CA GLN A 336 -28.45 15.98 14.60
C GLN A 336 -27.87 14.84 15.43
N LEU A 337 -27.43 13.79 14.75
CA LEU A 337 -26.88 12.56 15.33
C LEU A 337 -25.54 12.30 14.66
N GLU A 338 -24.46 12.70 15.32
CA GLU A 338 -23.10 12.60 14.78
C GLU A 338 -22.34 11.45 15.44
N PRO A 339 -21.66 10.56 14.68
CA PRO A 339 -20.79 9.54 15.25
C PRO A 339 -19.69 10.15 16.12
N ALA A 340 -19.58 9.70 17.37
CA ALA A 340 -18.57 10.13 18.33
C ALA A 340 -17.40 9.13 18.47
N GLY A 341 -17.38 8.09 17.64
CA GLY A 341 -16.39 7.01 17.67
C GLY A 341 -16.77 5.86 16.73
N PRO A 342 -15.94 4.80 16.68
CA PRO A 342 -16.20 3.65 15.82
C PRO A 342 -17.38 2.80 16.32
N VAL A 343 -17.99 2.04 15.41
CA VAL A 343 -18.97 1.01 15.77
C VAL A 343 -18.24 -0.15 16.46
N VAL A 344 -18.74 -0.55 17.63
CA VAL A 344 -18.19 -1.66 18.42
C VAL A 344 -19.15 -2.85 18.35
N VAL A 345 -18.61 -4.03 18.07
CA VAL A 345 -19.37 -5.28 18.12
C VAL A 345 -19.32 -5.84 19.55
N ARG A 346 -20.48 -5.93 20.23
CA ARG A 346 -20.60 -6.58 21.54
C ARG A 346 -21.60 -7.72 21.49
N GLY A 347 -21.07 -8.95 21.51
CA GLY A 347 -21.89 -10.16 21.35
C GLY A 347 -22.62 -10.13 20.01
N ASN A 348 -23.96 -10.08 20.07
CA ASN A 348 -24.83 -10.01 18.89
C ASN A 348 -25.42 -8.60 18.63
N SER A 349 -24.83 -7.58 19.27
CA SER A 349 -25.29 -6.19 19.19
C SER A 349 -24.22 -5.30 18.57
N LEU A 350 -24.64 -4.23 17.91
CA LEU A 350 -23.78 -3.15 17.46
C LEU A 350 -23.94 -1.95 18.39
N GLU A 351 -22.85 -1.44 18.93
CA GLU A 351 -22.82 -0.24 19.75
C GLU A 351 -22.19 0.91 18.96
N LEU A 352 -22.92 2.01 18.82
CA LEU A 352 -22.48 3.21 18.12
C LEU A 352 -22.55 4.40 19.08
N PRO A 353 -21.40 4.96 19.51
CA PRO A 353 -21.39 6.20 20.27
C PRO A 353 -21.77 7.37 19.36
N LEU A 354 -22.70 8.21 19.84
CA LEU A 354 -23.25 9.36 19.14
C LEU A 354 -23.14 10.62 20.00
N THR A 355 -23.02 11.75 19.32
CA THR A 355 -23.28 13.08 19.88
C THR A 355 -24.60 13.58 19.32
N VAL A 356 -25.51 13.97 20.21
CA VAL A 356 -26.87 14.42 19.90
C VAL A 356 -26.98 15.93 20.10
N THR A 357 -27.35 16.67 19.05
CA THR A 357 -27.52 18.13 19.07
C THR A 357 -28.78 18.54 18.27
N GLY A 358 -29.21 19.80 18.34
CA GLY A 358 -30.35 20.31 17.56
C GLY A 358 -31.74 20.17 18.24
N PRO A 359 -32.83 20.61 17.58
CA PRO A 359 -34.17 20.78 18.18
C PRO A 359 -34.98 19.49 18.41
N ASN A 360 -36.09 19.66 19.13
CA ASN A 360 -36.76 18.69 20.02
C ASN A 360 -37.31 17.37 19.45
N SER A 361 -37.42 17.14 18.12
CA SER A 361 -37.81 15.80 17.62
C SER A 361 -37.53 15.56 16.13
N SER A 362 -37.30 14.30 15.75
CA SER A 362 -37.19 13.87 14.35
C SER A 362 -37.70 12.45 14.14
N PRO A 363 -38.37 12.14 13.02
CA PRO A 363 -38.41 10.76 12.54
C PRO A 363 -36.97 10.33 12.20
N ILE A 364 -36.60 9.12 12.61
CA ILE A 364 -35.27 8.55 12.39
C ILE A 364 -35.43 7.23 11.66
N VAL A 365 -34.59 7.03 10.65
CA VAL A 365 -34.36 5.73 10.04
C VAL A 365 -32.92 5.33 10.34
N VAL A 366 -32.75 4.21 11.05
CA VAL A 366 -31.44 3.58 11.27
C VAL A 366 -31.35 2.34 10.38
N LYS A 367 -30.27 2.23 9.61
CA LYS A 367 -30.01 1.11 8.72
C LYS A 367 -28.68 0.49 9.11
N ALA A 368 -28.61 -0.84 9.20
CA ALA A 368 -27.36 -1.54 9.43
C ALA A 368 -27.12 -2.64 8.39
N ILE A 369 -25.92 -2.67 7.81
CA ILE A 369 -25.35 -3.83 7.10
C ILE A 369 -24.36 -4.50 8.04
N TYR A 370 -24.55 -5.77 8.32
CA TYR A 370 -23.74 -6.53 9.26
C TYR A 370 -23.34 -7.89 8.67
N PHE A 371 -22.28 -8.46 9.21
CA PHE A 371 -21.75 -9.75 8.76
C PHE A 371 -21.91 -10.75 9.89
N TYR A 372 -22.44 -11.94 9.59
CA TYR A 372 -22.68 -12.96 10.61
C TYR A 372 -22.42 -14.34 10.05
N CYS A 373 -22.06 -15.29 10.92
CA CYS A 373 -21.78 -16.66 10.54
C CYS A 373 -22.65 -17.62 11.34
N ARG A 374 -23.08 -18.70 10.68
CA ARG A 374 -23.79 -19.79 11.36
C ARG A 374 -22.78 -20.71 12.04
N HIS A 375 -22.98 -21.00 13.32
CA HIS A 375 -22.21 -22.00 14.04
C HIS A 375 -23.01 -23.30 14.11
N ALA A 376 -22.47 -24.38 13.53
CA ALA A 376 -23.01 -25.72 13.70
C ALA A 376 -22.31 -26.38 14.89
N ASN A 377 -23.07 -26.66 15.96
CA ASN A 377 -22.68 -27.55 17.07
C ASN A 377 -21.25 -27.35 17.60
N GLY A 378 -20.86 -26.10 17.89
CA GLY A 378 -19.58 -25.79 18.55
C GLY A 378 -18.32 -25.91 17.67
N LYS A 379 -18.44 -26.11 16.34
CA LYS A 379 -17.30 -26.05 15.42
C LYS A 379 -17.22 -24.70 14.70
N ASN A 380 -16.03 -24.10 14.66
CA ASN A 380 -15.73 -22.93 13.84
C ASN A 380 -15.65 -23.34 12.36
N GLY A 381 -16.36 -22.64 11.47
CA GLY A 381 -16.27 -22.86 10.01
C GLY A 381 -17.59 -22.85 9.23
N GLY A 382 -18.66 -22.24 9.72
CA GLY A 382 -19.91 -22.15 8.96
C GLY A 382 -19.96 -21.00 7.96
N LEU A 383 -20.95 -21.05 7.05
CA LEU A 383 -21.20 -20.04 6.02
C LEU A 383 -21.44 -18.66 6.67
N CYS A 384 -20.62 -17.68 6.30
CA CYS A 384 -20.83 -16.29 6.66
C CYS A 384 -21.70 -15.60 5.60
N LYS A 385 -22.60 -14.73 6.07
CA LYS A 385 -23.61 -14.03 5.28
C LYS A 385 -23.61 -12.55 5.60
N ILE A 386 -24.20 -11.78 4.69
CA ILE A 386 -24.49 -10.36 4.89
C ILE A 386 -25.94 -10.25 5.35
N GLY A 387 -26.14 -9.60 6.50
CA GLY A 387 -27.44 -9.22 7.02
C GLY A 387 -27.69 -7.73 6.78
N GLN A 388 -28.96 -7.39 6.61
CA GLN A 388 -29.43 -6.00 6.55
C GLN A 388 -30.60 -5.87 7.50
N VAL A 389 -30.73 -4.72 8.15
CA VAL A 389 -31.87 -4.44 9.04
C VAL A 389 -32.13 -2.93 9.09
N ILE A 390 -33.39 -2.56 9.26
CA ILE A 390 -33.86 -1.19 9.33
C ILE A 390 -34.67 -1.01 10.61
N TRP A 391 -34.39 0.05 11.37
CA TRP A 391 -35.24 0.52 12.46
C TRP A 391 -35.82 1.88 12.10
N GLU A 392 -37.12 2.05 12.33
CA GLU A 392 -37.85 3.29 12.01
C GLU A 392 -38.66 3.74 13.24
N GLY A 393 -38.66 5.03 13.51
CA GLY A 393 -39.36 5.59 14.66
C GLY A 393 -39.10 7.08 14.79
N LYS A 394 -39.37 7.64 15.96
CA LYS A 394 -39.19 9.06 16.25
C LYS A 394 -38.40 9.24 17.53
N LEU A 395 -37.39 10.11 17.47
CA LEU A 395 -36.64 10.52 18.65
C LEU A 395 -37.05 11.93 19.06
N ASN A 396 -37.28 12.15 20.34
CA ASN A 396 -37.57 13.45 20.93
C ASN A 396 -36.38 13.88 21.80
N SER A 397 -35.70 14.97 21.44
CA SER A 397 -34.57 15.46 22.22
C SER A 397 -35.04 16.15 23.51
N THR A 398 -34.47 15.76 24.65
CA THR A 398 -34.73 16.33 25.98
C THR A 398 -33.48 17.05 26.54
N ALA A 399 -33.67 17.84 27.60
CA ALA A 399 -32.59 18.63 28.22
C ALA A 399 -31.36 17.78 28.60
N SER A 400 -30.16 18.39 28.51
CA SER A 400 -28.87 17.71 28.70
C SER A 400 -28.71 17.08 30.10
N GLY A 401 -28.11 15.88 30.16
CA GLY A 401 -27.85 15.14 31.41
C GLY A 401 -26.71 14.11 31.27
N ALA A 402 -26.59 13.18 32.23
CA ALA A 402 -25.59 12.10 32.18
C ALA A 402 -25.79 11.15 30.99
N SER A 403 -24.72 10.46 30.57
CA SER A 403 -24.69 9.51 29.44
C SER A 403 -25.88 8.54 29.46
N GLU A 404 -26.49 8.33 28.30
CA GLU A 404 -27.66 7.48 28.10
C GLU A 404 -27.36 6.39 27.06
N THR A 405 -27.98 5.21 27.22
CA THR A 405 -27.93 4.12 26.23
C THR A 405 -29.33 3.89 25.70
N LEU A 406 -29.48 3.91 24.38
CA LEU A 406 -30.74 3.67 23.70
C LEU A 406 -30.67 2.34 22.94
N GLU A 407 -31.53 1.39 23.31
CA GLU A 407 -31.51 0.03 22.76
C GLU A 407 -32.62 -0.18 21.72
N PHE A 408 -32.26 -0.54 20.50
CA PHE A 408 -33.19 -0.90 19.42
C PHE A 408 -33.16 -2.39 19.18
N GLU A 409 -34.30 -3.03 19.46
CA GLU A 409 -34.44 -4.47 19.31
C GLU A 409 -34.85 -4.85 17.88
N ALA A 410 -34.27 -5.92 17.36
CA ALA A 410 -34.76 -6.62 16.18
C ALA A 410 -35.01 -8.08 16.55
N THR A 411 -36.27 -8.48 16.63
CA THR A 411 -36.64 -9.88 16.86
C THR A 411 -36.55 -10.66 15.55
N ALA A 412 -35.93 -11.84 15.56
CA ALA A 412 -35.97 -12.72 14.40
C ALA A 412 -37.43 -13.05 14.07
N PRO A 413 -37.88 -12.99 12.80
CA PRO A 413 -39.21 -13.48 12.45
C PRO A 413 -39.33 -14.93 12.93
N ALA A 414 -40.45 -15.26 13.58
CA ALA A 414 -40.75 -16.64 13.97
C ALA A 414 -40.58 -17.54 12.74
N ALA A 415 -39.92 -18.68 12.91
CA ALA A 415 -39.70 -19.64 11.83
C ALA A 415 -41.05 -20.11 11.27
N GLY A 416 -41.56 -19.40 10.26
CA GLY A 416 -42.63 -19.87 9.41
C GLY A 416 -42.11 -21.06 8.63
N ASN A 417 -42.79 -22.20 8.75
CA ASN A 417 -42.53 -23.41 7.98
C ASN A 417 -42.53 -23.08 6.46
N PRO A 418 -41.71 -23.81 5.68
CA PRO A 418 -41.16 -23.38 4.38
C PRO A 418 -42.18 -23.05 3.30
#